data_AF-A0A7V1ST60-F1
#
_entry.id   AF-A0A7V1ST60-F1
#
_cell.length_a   1.000
_cell.length_b   1.000
_cell.length_c   1.000
_cell.angle_alpha   90.00
_cell.angle_beta   90.00
_cell.angle_gamma   90.00
#
_symmetry.space_group_name_H-M   'P 1'
#
loop_
_entity.id
_entity.type
_entity.pdbx_description
1 polymer ?
#
loop_
_entity_poly.entity_id
_entity_poly.type
_entity_poly.pdbx_seq_one_letter_code
_entity_poly.pdbx_strand_id
1 'polypeptide(L)'
;MVLPLTDSELETELQEVYIQATHWLQDIGFLETETHFFRDIIDRYKIPDDLNGSKTELKAKIEAQYQRLESLKAKVPGFLAFVEPFVCDLNKTPDLDFLGRYNVLYLELTNLFDNYRLTRNQLFHNTEAHARQKAPNA
;
A
#
# COMPACT_ATOMS: atom_id res chain seq x y z
N MET A 1 20.18 -1.48 34.07
CA MET A 1 19.24 -2.56 34.40
C MET A 1 18.29 -2.68 33.24
N VAL A 2 18.42 -3.72 32.44
CA VAL A 2 17.42 -4.06 31.42
C VAL A 2 16.36 -4.84 32.18
N LEU A 3 15.17 -4.27 32.32
CA LEU A 3 14.02 -4.98 32.88
C LEU A 3 13.80 -6.22 32.00
N PRO A 4 13.58 -7.42 32.58
CA PRO A 4 13.17 -8.56 31.78
C PRO A 4 11.83 -8.17 31.17
N LEU A 5 11.77 -8.06 29.84
CA LEU A 5 10.50 -7.99 29.12
C LEU A 5 9.66 -9.14 29.66
N THR A 6 8.54 -8.81 30.29
CA THR A 6 7.62 -9.85 30.73
C THR A 6 7.08 -10.53 29.47
N ASP A 7 6.95 -11.87 29.45
CA ASP A 7 6.43 -12.61 28.29
C ASP A 7 5.10 -12.02 27.76
N SER A 8 4.34 -11.35 28.63
CA SER A 8 3.11 -10.61 28.31
C SER A 8 3.30 -9.40 27.37
N GLU A 9 4.41 -8.67 27.47
CA GLU A 9 4.67 -7.52 26.59
C GLU A 9 5.03 -8.00 25.18
N LEU A 10 5.89 -9.02 25.08
CA LEU A 10 6.27 -9.63 23.81
C LEU A 10 5.06 -10.28 23.11
N GLU A 11 4.20 -10.96 23.86
CA GLU A 11 2.93 -11.50 23.35
C GLU A 11 2.05 -10.40 22.75
N THR A 12 1.94 -9.27 23.45
CA THR A 12 1.14 -8.12 23.00
C THR A 12 1.72 -7.55 21.70
N GLU A 13 3.03 -7.33 21.63
CA GLU A 13 3.70 -6.83 20.42
C GLU A 13 3.51 -7.77 19.22
N LEU A 14 3.57 -9.09 19.44
CA LEU A 14 3.35 -10.08 18.38
C LEU A 14 1.90 -10.09 17.87
N GLN A 15 0.92 -9.95 18.78
CA GLN A 15 -0.48 -9.80 18.42
C GLN A 15 -0.71 -8.51 17.61
N GLU A 16 -0.09 -7.40 17.99
CA GLU A 16 -0.15 -6.14 17.25
C GLU A 16 0.42 -6.29 15.84
N VAL A 17 1.57 -6.95 15.68
CA VAL A 17 2.16 -7.22 14.36
C VAL A 17 1.22 -8.08 13.49
N TYR A 18 0.60 -9.11 14.07
CA TYR A 18 -0.35 -9.96 13.36
C TYR A 18 -1.60 -9.19 12.91
N ILE A 19 -2.16 -8.34 13.79
CA ILE A 19 -3.28 -7.45 13.48
C ILE A 19 -2.89 -6.48 12.37
N GLN A 20 -1.72 -5.85 12.47
CA GLN A 20 -1.22 -4.92 11.47
C GLN A 20 -1.06 -5.59 10.10
N ALA A 21 -0.51 -6.80 10.05
CA ALA A 21 -0.38 -7.56 8.81
C ALA A 21 -1.74 -7.97 8.23
N THR A 22 -2.74 -8.20 9.08
CA THR A 22 -4.13 -8.43 8.64
C THR A 22 -4.74 -7.16 8.03
N HIS A 23 -4.50 -5.99 8.63
CA HIS A 23 -4.94 -4.71 8.06
C HIS A 23 -4.32 -4.45 6.68
N TRP A 24 -3.05 -4.82 6.46
CA TRP A 24 -2.42 -4.69 5.14
C TRP A 24 -3.17 -5.46 4.04
N LEU A 25 -3.79 -6.61 4.34
CA LEU A 25 -4.61 -7.32 3.35
C LEU A 25 -5.86 -6.51 2.95
N GLN A 26 -6.47 -5.83 3.92
CA GLN A 26 -7.63 -4.97 3.66
C GLN A 26 -7.21 -3.75 2.85
N ASP A 27 -6.08 -3.13 3.21
CA ASP A 27 -5.52 -1.98 2.49
C ASP A 27 -5.16 -2.35 1.04
N ILE A 28 -4.58 -3.53 0.82
CA ILE A 28 -4.29 -4.04 -0.54
C ILE A 28 -5.60 -4.20 -1.34
N GLY A 29 -6.64 -4.79 -0.75
CA GLY A 29 -7.94 -4.92 -1.42
C GLY A 29 -8.58 -3.56 -1.75
N PHE A 30 -8.38 -2.56 -0.89
CA PHE A 30 -8.79 -1.19 -1.17
C PHE A 30 -8.02 -0.60 -2.36
N LEU A 31 -6.69 -0.75 -2.40
CA LEU A 31 -5.85 -0.25 -3.47
C LEU A 31 -6.14 -0.90 -4.84
N GLU A 32 -6.57 -2.16 -4.89
CA GLU A 32 -7.06 -2.79 -6.13
C GLU A 32 -8.24 -2.02 -6.70
N THR A 33 -9.22 -1.75 -5.84
CA THR A 33 -10.41 -0.97 -6.20
C THR A 33 -10.01 0.45 -6.62
N GLU A 34 -9.07 1.06 -5.91
CA GLU A 34 -8.55 2.39 -6.21
C GLU A 34 -7.82 2.43 -7.57
N THR A 35 -7.07 1.38 -7.92
CA THR A 35 -6.43 1.23 -9.23
C THR A 35 -7.44 1.21 -10.37
N HIS A 36 -8.53 0.45 -10.21
CA HIS A 36 -9.62 0.42 -11.18
C HIS A 36 -10.28 1.79 -11.32
N PHE A 37 -10.52 2.46 -10.20
CA PHE A 37 -11.05 3.83 -10.18
C PHE A 37 -10.13 4.83 -10.91
N PHE A 38 -8.81 4.74 -10.73
CA PHE A 38 -7.86 5.61 -11.44
C PHE A 38 -7.88 5.40 -12.95
N ARG A 39 -7.91 4.14 -13.40
CA ARG A 39 -8.02 3.79 -14.83
C ARG A 39 -9.31 4.39 -15.42
N ASP A 40 -10.42 4.23 -14.71
CA ASP A 40 -11.72 4.78 -15.09
C ASP A 40 -11.71 6.30 -15.18
N ILE A 41 -11.10 7.02 -14.22
CA ILE A 41 -10.98 8.48 -14.27
C ILE A 41 -10.22 8.92 -15.52
N ILE A 42 -9.08 8.30 -15.80
CA ILE A 42 -8.24 8.67 -16.94
C ILE A 42 -9.00 8.52 -18.25
N ASP A 43 -9.76 7.43 -18.40
CA ASP A 43 -10.52 7.16 -19.62
C ASP A 43 -11.77 8.04 -19.74
N ARG A 44 -12.48 8.31 -18.64
CA ARG A 44 -13.68 9.17 -18.63
C ARG A 44 -13.38 10.65 -18.82
N TYR A 45 -12.38 11.18 -18.13
CA TYR A 45 -12.09 12.62 -18.14
C TYR A 45 -11.26 13.05 -19.36
N LYS A 46 -10.87 12.10 -20.23
CA LYS A 46 -10.07 12.34 -21.44
C LYS A 46 -8.97 13.36 -21.17
N ILE A 47 -8.23 13.15 -20.07
CA ILE A 47 -7.14 14.05 -19.64
C ILE A 47 -6.31 14.36 -20.89
N PRO A 48 -6.21 15.64 -21.29
CA PRO A 48 -5.54 15.98 -22.53
C PRO A 48 -4.10 15.50 -22.46
N ASP A 49 -3.64 14.81 -23.51
CA ASP A 49 -2.20 14.68 -23.73
C ASP A 49 -1.71 16.10 -24.02
N ASP A 50 -1.18 16.77 -23.00
CA ASP A 50 -0.30 17.89 -23.27
C ASP A 50 0.96 17.37 -23.99
N LEU A 51 1.76 18.28 -24.52
CA LEU A 51 3.01 17.96 -25.20
C LEU A 51 4.02 17.17 -24.33
N ASN A 52 3.75 16.96 -23.03
CA ASN A 52 4.58 16.18 -22.10
C ASN A 52 4.12 14.74 -21.88
N GLY A 53 3.01 14.28 -22.48
CA GLY A 53 2.60 12.87 -22.37
C GLY A 53 2.10 12.46 -20.97
N SER A 54 1.55 13.42 -20.21
CA SER A 54 1.10 13.24 -18.83
C SER A 54 0.13 12.05 -18.65
N LYS A 55 -0.75 11.79 -19.62
CA LYS A 55 -1.69 10.66 -19.56
C LYS A 55 -0.98 9.31 -19.67
N THR A 56 -0.07 9.19 -20.62
CA THR A 56 0.68 7.95 -20.85
C THR A 56 1.61 7.66 -19.67
N GLU A 57 2.27 8.68 -19.14
CA GLU A 57 3.08 8.58 -17.93
C GLU A 57 2.25 8.15 -16.71
N LEU A 58 1.07 8.75 -16.52
CA LEU A 58 0.19 8.43 -15.40
C LEU A 58 -0.36 7.00 -15.49
N LYS A 59 -0.75 6.55 -16.68
CA LYS A 59 -1.13 5.14 -16.92
C LYS A 59 0.02 4.19 -16.60
N ALA A 60 1.24 4.51 -17.04
CA ALA A 60 2.42 3.70 -16.73
C ALA A 60 2.72 3.65 -15.23
N LYS A 61 2.55 4.77 -14.50
CA LYS A 61 2.70 4.82 -13.04
C LYS A 61 1.67 3.93 -12.33
N ILE A 62 0.40 4.02 -12.73
CA ILE A 62 -0.68 3.20 -12.16
C ILE A 62 -0.40 1.72 -12.43
N GLU A 63 0.05 1.37 -13.63
CA GLU A 63 0.36 -0.02 -13.95
C GLU A 63 1.56 -0.53 -13.17
N ALA A 64 2.63 0.25 -13.04
CA ALA A 64 3.79 -0.12 -12.22
C ALA A 64 3.41 -0.30 -10.74
N GLN A 65 2.51 0.53 -10.21
CA GLN A 65 1.97 0.39 -8.87
C GLN A 65 1.12 -0.87 -8.74
N TYR A 66 0.28 -1.17 -9.73
CA TYR A 66 -0.53 -2.38 -9.74
C TYR A 66 0.31 -3.67 -9.75
N GLN A 67 1.38 -3.72 -10.55
CA GLN A 67 2.31 -4.86 -10.55
C GLN A 67 2.99 -5.06 -9.19
N ARG A 68 3.36 -3.96 -8.51
CA ARG A 68 3.91 -4.03 -7.15
C ARG A 68 2.87 -4.50 -6.13
N LEU A 69 1.64 -4.03 -6.27
CA LEU A 69 0.52 -4.46 -5.44
C LEU A 69 0.27 -5.96 -5.55
N GLU A 70 0.22 -6.52 -6.76
CA GLU A 70 0.02 -7.96 -6.98
C GLU A 70 1.15 -8.80 -6.34
N SER A 71 2.39 -8.32 -6.42
CA SER A 71 3.53 -8.95 -5.73
C SER A 71 3.36 -8.93 -4.21
N LEU A 72 2.95 -7.79 -3.64
CA LEU A 72 2.74 -7.64 -2.19
C LEU A 72 1.55 -8.43 -1.67
N LYS A 73 0.49 -8.55 -2.48
CA LYS A 73 -0.68 -9.40 -2.20
C LYS A 73 -0.31 -10.87 -1.98
N ALA A 74 0.72 -11.36 -2.68
CA ALA A 74 1.23 -12.72 -2.46
C ALA A 74 2.16 -12.81 -1.23
N LYS A 75 2.93 -11.75 -0.93
CA LYS A 75 3.89 -11.74 0.20
C LYS A 75 3.21 -11.62 1.56
N VAL A 76 2.17 -10.81 1.71
CA VAL A 76 1.50 -10.56 3.00
C VAL A 76 0.90 -11.83 3.63
N PRO A 77 0.17 -12.70 2.90
CA PRO A 77 -0.28 -13.98 3.43
C PRO A 77 0.87 -14.91 3.86
N GLY A 78 1.98 -14.89 3.10
CA GLY A 78 3.18 -15.66 3.46
C GLY A 78 3.84 -15.16 4.75
N PHE A 79 3.82 -13.85 4.99
CA PHE A 79 4.25 -13.27 6.26
C PHE A 79 3.30 -13.64 7.39
N LEU A 80 1.98 -13.57 7.21
CA LEU A 80 1.00 -13.99 8.22
C LEU A 80 1.17 -15.45 8.64
N ALA A 81 1.33 -16.36 7.67
CA ALA A 81 1.58 -17.78 7.95
C ALA A 81 2.92 -18.01 8.68
N PHE A 82 3.89 -17.11 8.50
CA PHE A 82 5.14 -17.12 9.24
C PHE A 82 4.98 -16.57 10.67
N VAL A 83 4.13 -15.54 10.89
CA VAL A 83 3.89 -14.93 12.20
C VAL A 83 2.98 -15.78 13.08
N GLU A 84 1.97 -16.45 12.51
CA GLU A 84 0.95 -17.21 13.22
C GLU A 84 1.51 -18.19 14.29
N PRO A 85 2.57 -18.98 14.03
CA PRO A 85 3.15 -19.86 15.04
C PRO A 85 3.76 -19.14 16.24
N PHE A 86 4.25 -17.90 16.09
CA PHE A 86 4.82 -17.12 17.19
C PHE A 86 3.73 -16.50 18.08
N VAL A 87 2.54 -16.27 17.52
CA VAL A 87 1.36 -15.80 18.27
C VAL A 87 0.68 -16.95 19.01
N CYS A 88 0.64 -18.15 18.42
CA CYS A 88 -0.04 -19.31 19.01
C CYS A 88 0.84 -20.15 19.96
N ASP A 89 2.17 -20.11 19.81
CA ASP A 89 3.12 -20.86 20.65
C ASP A 89 4.23 -19.93 21.18
N LEU A 90 3.99 -19.38 22.37
CA LEU A 90 4.85 -18.42 23.08
C LEU A 90 6.24 -18.97 23.43
N ASN A 91 6.51 -20.27 23.24
CA ASN A 91 7.83 -20.85 23.48
C ASN A 91 8.82 -20.57 22.34
N LYS A 92 8.36 -20.00 21.22
CA LYS A 92 9.23 -19.57 20.12
C LYS A 92 9.50 -18.08 20.22
N THR A 93 10.71 -17.73 20.61
CA THR A 93 11.17 -16.35 20.55
C THR A 93 11.41 -15.94 19.09
N PRO A 94 10.85 -14.80 18.63
CA PRO A 94 11.16 -14.25 17.31
C PRO A 94 12.66 -13.92 17.23
N ASP A 95 13.28 -14.27 16.11
CA ASP A 95 14.69 -13.96 15.87
C ASP A 95 14.84 -12.69 15.00
N LEU A 96 16.09 -12.33 14.68
CA LEU A 96 16.37 -11.19 13.81
C LEU A 96 15.80 -11.35 12.39
N ASP A 97 15.53 -12.58 11.95
CA ASP A 97 14.91 -12.85 10.64
C ASP A 97 13.45 -12.39 10.64
N PHE A 98 12.72 -12.54 11.74
CA PHE A 98 11.37 -11.98 11.91
C PHE A 98 11.34 -10.46 11.70
N LEU A 99 12.18 -9.73 12.45
CA LEU A 99 12.24 -8.26 12.36
C LEU A 99 12.70 -7.80 10.97
N GLY A 100 13.63 -8.53 10.35
CA GLY A 100 14.05 -8.28 8.97
C GLY A 100 12.90 -8.38 7.98
N ARG A 101 12.14 -9.49 8.03
CA ARG A 101 10.99 -9.73 7.15
C ARG A 101 9.88 -8.71 7.35
N TYR A 102 9.55 -8.38 8.60
CA TYR A 102 8.56 -7.37 8.93
C TYR A 102 8.96 -6.00 8.36
N ASN A 103 10.19 -5.54 8.62
CA ASN A 103 10.65 -4.22 8.18
C ASN A 103 10.70 -4.10 6.66
N VAL A 104 11.15 -5.13 5.95
CA VAL A 104 11.14 -5.14 4.47
C VAL A 104 9.72 -4.98 3.96
N LEU A 105 8.78 -5.77 4.48
CA LEU A 105 7.38 -5.74 4.04
C LEU A 105 6.70 -4.41 4.38
N TYR A 106 6.93 -3.89 5.59
CA TYR A 106 6.42 -2.59 6.03
C TYR A 106 6.90 -1.45 5.15
N LEU A 107 8.19 -1.41 4.81
CA LEU A 107 8.75 -0.38 3.94
C LEU A 107 8.21 -0.48 2.51
N GLU A 108 8.11 -1.68 1.95
CA GLU A 108 7.54 -1.89 0.61
C GLU A 108 6.07 -1.42 0.55
N LEU A 109 5.26 -1.76 1.56
CA LEU A 109 3.86 -1.35 1.64
C LEU A 109 3.70 0.16 1.85
N THR A 110 4.48 0.75 2.76
CA THR A 110 4.46 2.20 3.00
C THR A 110 4.80 2.97 1.74
N ASN A 111 5.85 2.53 1.02
CA ASN A 111 6.22 3.14 -0.26
C ASN A 111 5.10 3.01 -1.30
N LEU A 112 4.43 1.85 -1.37
CA LEU A 112 3.29 1.66 -2.25
C LEU A 112 2.15 2.64 -1.91
N PHE A 113 1.76 2.71 -0.64
CA PHE A 113 0.68 3.59 -0.18
C PHE A 113 0.97 5.07 -0.48
N ASP A 114 2.20 5.52 -0.25
CA ASP A 114 2.60 6.89 -0.58
C ASP A 114 2.51 7.17 -2.09
N ASN A 115 2.93 6.23 -2.93
CA ASN A 115 2.83 6.37 -4.39
C ASN A 115 1.38 6.44 -4.88
N TYR A 116 0.48 5.62 -4.32
CA TYR A 116 -0.95 5.69 -4.62
C TYR A 116 -1.52 7.05 -4.22
N ARG A 117 -1.17 7.55 -3.03
CA ARG A 117 -1.60 8.87 -2.55
C ARG A 117 -1.13 9.99 -3.47
N LEU A 118 0.12 9.95 -3.92
CA LEU A 118 0.66 10.93 -4.86
C LEU A 118 -0.07 10.88 -6.21
N THR A 119 -0.29 9.67 -6.73
CA THR A 119 -0.98 9.44 -8.01
C THR A 119 -2.42 9.94 -7.96
N ARG A 120 -3.13 9.66 -6.86
CA ARG A 120 -4.47 10.17 -6.59
C ARG A 120 -4.52 11.69 -6.63
N ASN A 121 -3.60 12.35 -5.92
CA ASN A 121 -3.55 13.80 -5.87
C ASN A 121 -3.26 14.40 -7.25
N GLN A 122 -2.37 13.78 -8.03
CA GLN A 122 -2.10 14.18 -9.42
C GLN A 122 -3.34 14.01 -10.30
N LEU A 123 -4.06 12.89 -10.18
CA LEU A 123 -5.31 12.66 -10.92
C LEU A 123 -6.34 13.74 -10.62
N PHE A 124 -6.62 14.01 -9.35
CA PHE A 124 -7.59 15.04 -8.99
C PHE A 124 -7.17 16.42 -9.49
N HIS A 125 -5.91 16.81 -9.32
CA HIS A 125 -5.40 18.07 -9.84
C HIS A 125 -5.61 18.20 -11.35
N ASN A 126 -5.29 17.15 -12.12
CA ASN A 126 -5.48 17.12 -13.57
C ASN A 126 -6.97 17.21 -13.97
N THR A 127 -7.86 16.51 -13.24
CA THR A 127 -9.30 16.58 -13.51
C THR A 127 -9.89 17.96 -13.18
N GLU A 128 -9.46 18.60 -12.09
CA GLU A 128 -9.88 19.96 -11.73
C GLU A 128 -9.40 20.99 -12.76
N ALA A 129 -8.13 20.90 -13.19
CA ALA A 129 -7.58 21.76 -14.22
C ALA A 129 -8.38 21.66 -15.53
N HIS A 130 -8.69 20.43 -15.96
CA HIS A 130 -9.51 20.19 -17.14
C HIS A 130 -10.96 20.71 -16.97
N ALA A 131 -11.57 20.55 -15.80
CA ALA A 131 -12.90 21.10 -15.51
C ALA A 131 -12.92 22.64 -15.58
N ARG A 132 -11.89 23.31 -15.05
CA ARG A 132 -11.76 24.78 -15.13
C ARG A 132 -11.53 25.28 -16.56
N GLN A 133 -10.77 24.56 -17.38
CA GLN A 133 -10.57 24.91 -18.80
C GLN A 133 -11.86 24.80 -19.63
N LYS A 134 -12.78 23.90 -19.27
CA LYS A 134 -14.10 23.78 -19.91
C LYS A 134 -15.14 24.81 -19.45
N ALA A 135 -14.85 25.58 -18.40
CA ALA A 135 -15.71 26.67 -17.91
C ALA A 135 -15.06 28.05 -18.10
N PRO A 136 -14.70 28.48 -19.33
CA PRO A 136 -14.30 29.86 -19.55
C PRO A 136 -15.57 30.72 -19.57
N ASN A 137 -15.79 31.47 -18.48
CA ASN A 137 -16.86 32.44 -18.23
C ASN A 137 -18.22 31.85 -17.80
N ALA A 138 -18.48 31.94 -16.49
CA ALA A 138 -19.81 32.26 -15.97
C ALA A 138 -19.76 33.67 -15.38
#